data_AF-A0A833YVC4-F1
#
_entry.id   AF-A0A833YVC4-F1
#
_cell.length_a   1.000
_cell.length_b   1.000
_cell.length_c   1.000
_cell.angle_alpha   90.00
_cell.angle_beta   90.00
_cell.angle_gamma   90.00
#
_symmetry.space_group_name_H-M   'P 1'
#
loop_
_entity.id
_entity.type
_entity.pdbx_description
1 polymer ?
#
loop_
_entity_poly.entity_id
_entity_poly.type
_entity_poly.pdbx_seq_one_letter_code
_entity_poly.pdbx_strand_id
1 'polypeptide(L)'
;MGILHGRNQNVNIPEVRGCQLLRILVENQGRVNYSWKIQLQQKGLTGSVTINNIPLEGFTIYSLEMKMSFFERLRSATWRPVPNSHLGPAFYLGTLKAGSEPKDTFLKLPNWKYGFVFINGRNLGRYWYIGPQETLYLPGAWLHPEDNEIILFERSKSGSYIQTTDKPKLEH
;
A
#
# COMPACT_ATOMS: atom_id res chain seq x y z
N MET A 1 -12.01 12.58 -2.08
CA MET A 1 -10.56 12.31 -1.89
C MET A 1 -9.85 12.78 -3.14
N GLY A 2 -8.84 13.64 -3.00
CA GLY A 2 -8.02 14.09 -4.13
C GLY A 2 -6.76 13.24 -4.28
N ILE A 3 -6.22 13.19 -5.50
CA ILE A 3 -4.94 12.51 -5.78
C ILE A 3 -4.03 13.50 -6.50
N LEU A 4 -2.88 13.79 -5.89
CA LEU A 4 -1.81 14.59 -6.48
C LEU A 4 -0.69 13.66 -6.96
N HIS A 5 -0.06 14.02 -8.08
CA HIS A 5 1.11 13.32 -8.61
C HIS A 5 1.96 14.31 -9.42
N GLY A 6 3.16 13.92 -9.89
CA GLY A 6 4.13 14.87 -10.45
C GLY A 6 3.62 15.78 -11.59
N ARG A 7 2.59 15.37 -12.34
CA ARG A 7 1.94 16.16 -13.41
C ARG A 7 0.71 16.95 -12.94
N ASN A 8 0.15 16.62 -11.78
CA ASN A 8 -1.01 17.28 -11.21
C ASN A 8 -0.73 17.68 -9.76
N GLN A 9 -0.41 18.97 -9.56
CA GLN A 9 -0.03 19.53 -8.28
C GLN A 9 -1.17 20.28 -7.58
N ASN A 10 -2.36 20.34 -8.19
CA ASN A 10 -3.51 21.05 -7.66
C ASN A 10 -4.72 20.10 -7.52
N VAL A 11 -5.50 20.30 -6.46
CA VAL A 11 -6.74 19.58 -6.23
C VAL A 11 -7.78 20.56 -5.72
N ASN A 12 -8.99 20.49 -6.26
CA ASN A 12 -10.12 21.21 -5.72
C ASN A 12 -10.60 20.51 -4.44
N ILE A 13 -10.59 21.24 -3.34
CA ILE A 13 -11.23 20.83 -2.09
C ILE A 13 -12.66 21.41 -2.07
N PRO A 14 -13.66 20.66 -1.58
CA PRO A 14 -15.01 21.20 -1.44
C PRO A 14 -15.00 22.35 -0.44
N GLU A 15 -15.98 23.24 -0.56
CA GLU A 15 -16.19 24.28 0.45
C GLU A 15 -16.49 23.62 1.81
N VAL A 16 -15.76 24.04 2.83
CA VAL A 16 -15.88 23.52 4.19
C VAL A 16 -16.19 24.66 5.16
N ARG A 17 -17.02 24.37 6.17
CA ARG A 17 -17.32 25.30 7.25
C ARG A 17 -16.52 24.93 8.50
N GLY A 18 -16.02 25.96 9.20
CA GLY A 18 -15.27 25.81 10.43
C GLY A 18 -13.89 25.16 10.24
N CYS A 19 -13.27 24.79 11.36
CA CYS A 19 -11.97 24.10 11.36
C CYS A 19 -12.13 22.65 10.91
N GLN A 20 -11.30 22.22 9.96
CA GLN A 20 -11.30 20.86 9.42
C GLN A 20 -9.90 20.26 9.47
N LEU A 21 -9.84 18.93 9.60
CA LEU A 21 -8.58 18.20 9.62
C LEU A 21 -8.14 17.81 8.20
N LEU A 22 -7.03 18.37 7.74
CA LEU A 22 -6.36 17.96 6.50
C LEU A 22 -5.41 16.80 6.79
N ARG A 23 -5.58 15.68 6.07
CA ARG A 23 -4.64 14.55 6.08
C ARG A 23 -4.10 14.31 4.69
N ILE A 24 -2.79 14.19 4.58
CA ILE A 24 -2.08 13.91 3.33
C ILE A 24 -1.32 12.61 3.50
N LEU A 25 -1.73 11.57 2.77
CA LEU A 25 -0.96 10.33 2.68
C LEU A 25 0.00 10.44 1.50
N VAL A 26 1.30 10.35 1.77
CA VAL A 26 2.34 10.45 0.74
C VAL A 26 3.04 9.11 0.59
N GLU A 27 3.15 8.66 -0.65
CA GLU A 27 3.79 7.40 -0.98
C GLU A 27 5.15 7.63 -1.65
N ASN A 28 6.18 6.94 -1.16
CA ASN A 28 7.46 6.85 -1.84
C ASN A 28 7.46 5.68 -2.83
N GLN A 29 7.28 5.97 -4.12
CA GLN A 29 7.28 4.96 -5.17
C GLN A 29 8.68 4.45 -5.58
N GLY A 30 9.73 4.78 -4.83
CA GLY A 30 11.11 4.44 -5.16
C GLY A 30 11.87 5.66 -5.70
N ARG A 31 13.17 5.70 -5.42
CA ARG A 31 14.06 6.74 -5.95
C ARG A 31 14.53 6.34 -7.35
N VAL A 32 14.74 7.34 -8.21
CA VAL A 32 15.47 7.14 -9.46
C VAL A 32 16.82 6.49 -9.14
N ASN A 33 17.17 5.43 -9.87
CA ASN A 33 18.38 4.62 -9.68
C ASN A 33 19.39 4.76 -10.83
N TYR A 34 19.19 5.71 -11.74
CA TYR A 34 20.04 5.95 -12.89
C TYR A 34 20.23 7.46 -13.14
N SER A 35 21.37 7.82 -13.74
CA SER A 35 21.73 9.20 -14.11
C SER A 35 22.04 10.15 -12.93
N TRP A 36 22.40 11.39 -13.25
CA TRP A 36 22.68 12.46 -12.28
C TRP A 36 21.47 12.79 -11.39
N LYS A 37 20.26 12.46 -11.86
CA LYS A 37 19.00 12.66 -11.14
C LYS A 37 18.95 11.94 -9.78
N ILE A 38 19.78 10.91 -9.55
CA ILE A 38 19.89 10.20 -8.28
C ILE A 38 20.19 11.15 -7.12
N GLN A 39 21.08 12.13 -7.35
CA GLN A 39 21.59 13.03 -6.30
C GLN A 39 20.51 13.94 -5.70
N LEU A 40 19.41 14.16 -6.42
CA LEU A 40 18.34 15.10 -6.04
C LEU A 40 17.05 14.39 -5.62
N GLN A 41 17.06 13.08 -5.41
CA GLN A 41 15.84 12.31 -5.13
C GLN A 41 15.36 12.46 -3.67
N GLN A 42 14.64 13.55 -3.41
CA GLN A 42 13.79 13.71 -2.23
C GLN A 42 12.39 13.11 -2.46
N LYS A 43 11.74 12.66 -1.40
CA LYS A 43 10.41 12.02 -1.41
C LYS A 43 9.61 12.55 -0.23
N GLY A 44 8.30 12.55 -0.36
CA GLY A 44 7.42 13.26 0.58
C GLY A 44 6.88 14.53 -0.05
N LEU A 45 6.55 15.50 0.80
CA LEU A 45 6.22 16.87 0.39
C LEU A 45 7.52 17.67 0.33
N THR A 46 8.01 17.95 -0.88
CA THR A 46 9.30 18.64 -1.09
C THR A 46 9.15 20.16 -1.25
N GLY A 47 7.95 20.69 -1.06
CA GLY A 47 7.64 22.11 -1.15
C GLY A 47 6.43 22.46 -0.29
N SER A 48 6.08 23.75 -0.25
CA SER A 48 4.98 24.25 0.57
C SER A 48 3.63 23.68 0.11
N VAL A 49 2.80 23.30 1.08
CA VAL A 49 1.38 23.00 0.84
C VAL A 49 0.59 24.29 1.03
N THR A 50 -0.22 24.66 0.04
CA THR A 50 -1.03 25.89 0.10
C THR A 50 -2.50 25.62 -0.18
N ILE A 51 -3.39 26.39 0.45
CA ILE A 51 -4.81 26.50 0.03
C ILE A 51 -4.99 27.91 -0.52
N ASN A 52 -5.40 28.03 -1.79
CA ASN A 52 -5.56 29.33 -2.47
C ASN A 52 -4.33 30.25 -2.30
N ASN A 53 -3.13 29.68 -2.48
CA ASN A 53 -1.83 30.34 -2.31
C ASN A 53 -1.48 30.77 -0.87
N ILE A 54 -2.29 30.43 0.13
CA ILE A 54 -1.96 30.65 1.54
C ILE A 54 -1.24 29.40 2.06
N PRO A 55 0.01 29.51 2.55
CA PRO A 55 0.75 28.38 3.11
C PRO A 55 0.07 27.77 4.32
N LEU A 56 0.11 26.44 4.40
CA LEU A 56 -0.27 25.68 5.59
C LEU A 56 0.99 25.26 6.35
N GLU A 57 0.93 25.38 7.67
CA GLU A 57 2.04 25.06 8.58
C GLU A 57 1.56 24.16 9.73
N GLY A 58 2.50 23.71 10.57
CA GLY A 58 2.18 22.94 11.78
C GLY A 58 1.73 21.50 11.54
N PHE A 59 2.12 20.87 10.42
CA PHE A 59 1.81 19.47 10.16
C PHE A 59 2.41 18.54 11.22
N THR A 60 1.58 17.65 11.78
CA THR A 60 2.07 16.48 12.50
C THR A 60 2.36 15.36 11.50
N ILE A 61 3.59 14.86 11.49
CA ILE A 61 4.06 13.86 10.51
C ILE A 61 4.13 12.49 11.18
N TYR A 62 3.48 11.51 10.55
CA TYR A 62 3.52 10.10 10.98
C TYR A 62 4.22 9.26 9.91
N SER A 63 5.33 8.62 10.27
CA SER A 63 6.05 7.71 9.37
C SER A 63 5.41 6.32 9.40
N LEU A 64 5.01 5.81 8.23
CA LEU A 64 4.57 4.44 8.05
C LEU A 64 5.74 3.59 7.50
N GLU A 65 6.66 3.24 8.39
CA GLU A 65 7.91 2.56 8.00
C GLU A 65 7.70 1.11 7.54
N MET A 66 6.55 0.50 7.84
CA MET A 66 6.20 -0.89 7.53
C MET A 66 7.30 -1.90 7.94
N LYS A 67 8.03 -1.62 9.03
CA LYS A 67 8.97 -2.56 9.66
C LYS A 67 8.21 -3.54 10.56
N MET A 68 8.88 -4.61 11.01
CA MET A 68 8.24 -5.61 11.89
C MET A 68 7.58 -4.99 13.13
N SER A 69 8.21 -3.99 13.76
CA SER A 69 7.63 -3.30 14.93
C SER A 69 6.32 -2.56 14.62
N PHE A 70 6.11 -2.12 13.38
CA PHE A 70 4.83 -1.58 12.93
C PHE A 70 3.77 -2.67 12.89
N PHE A 71 4.10 -3.86 12.36
CA PHE A 71 3.19 -4.99 12.31
C PHE A 71 2.83 -5.55 13.69
N GLU A 72 3.77 -5.59 14.64
CA GLU A 72 3.45 -5.96 16.02
C GLU A 72 2.35 -5.06 16.61
N ARG A 73 2.45 -3.74 16.40
CA ARG A 73 1.40 -2.81 16.83
C ARG A 73 0.11 -2.94 16.02
N LEU A 74 0.23 -3.18 14.72
CA LEU A 74 -0.92 -3.33 13.83
C LEU A 74 -1.75 -4.57 14.17
N ARG A 75 -1.12 -5.67 14.60
CA ARG A 75 -1.82 -6.87 15.08
C ARG A 75 -2.70 -6.60 16.29
N SER A 76 -2.30 -5.68 17.17
CA SER A 76 -3.10 -5.25 18.33
C SER A 76 -4.17 -4.20 17.98
N ALA A 77 -4.25 -3.73 16.73
CA ALA A 77 -5.27 -2.77 16.32
C ALA A 77 -6.66 -3.42 16.29
N THR A 78 -7.71 -2.59 16.38
CA THR A 78 -9.08 -3.07 16.19
C THR A 78 -9.33 -3.40 14.72
N TRP A 79 -9.41 -4.68 14.40
CA TRP A 79 -9.87 -5.17 13.10
C TRP A 79 -11.39 -5.22 13.06
N ARG A 80 -11.94 -5.00 11.86
CA ARG A 80 -13.39 -5.06 11.59
C ARG A 80 -13.62 -5.94 10.38
N PRO A 81 -14.79 -6.60 10.27
CA PRO A 81 -15.16 -7.33 9.06
C PRO A 81 -15.01 -6.44 7.83
N VAL A 82 -14.47 -7.00 6.75
CA VAL A 82 -14.27 -6.29 5.49
C VAL A 82 -15.66 -5.93 4.91
N PRO A 83 -15.95 -4.64 4.66
CA PRO A 83 -17.22 -4.26 4.04
C PRO A 83 -17.26 -4.68 2.57
N ASN A 84 -18.46 -4.75 1.97
CA ASN A 84 -18.63 -5.07 0.54
C ASN A 84 -17.81 -4.17 -0.40
N SER A 85 -17.60 -2.92 0.00
CA SER A 85 -16.72 -1.98 -0.69
C SER A 85 -16.20 -0.95 0.29
N HIS A 86 -14.91 -0.67 0.23
CA HIS A 86 -14.25 0.43 0.92
C HIS A 86 -13.53 1.32 -0.09
N LEU A 87 -13.65 2.64 0.08
CA LEU A 87 -12.94 3.64 -0.74
C LEU A 87 -11.90 4.34 0.13
N GLY A 88 -10.66 4.34 -0.34
CA GLY A 88 -9.52 4.95 0.34
C GLY A 88 -8.50 3.94 0.86
N PRO A 89 -7.43 4.46 1.49
CA PRO A 89 -6.33 3.64 1.99
C PRO A 89 -6.73 2.85 3.24
N ALA A 90 -6.49 1.53 3.23
CA ALA A 90 -6.75 0.66 4.36
C ALA A 90 -5.80 -0.53 4.40
N PHE A 91 -5.66 -1.10 5.60
CA PHE A 91 -5.05 -2.41 5.80
C PHE A 91 -6.13 -3.49 5.84
N TYR A 92 -5.82 -4.64 5.26
CA TYR A 92 -6.66 -5.84 5.27
C TYR A 92 -5.84 -6.99 5.84
N LEU A 93 -6.45 -7.76 6.73
CA LEU A 93 -5.85 -8.93 7.37
C LEU A 93 -6.61 -10.17 6.91
N GLY A 94 -5.88 -11.23 6.60
CA GLY A 94 -6.42 -12.54 6.33
C GLY A 94 -5.46 -13.65 6.71
N THR A 95 -5.94 -14.89 6.56
CA THR A 95 -5.16 -16.10 6.80
C THR A 95 -4.97 -16.83 5.47
N LEU A 96 -3.72 -17.15 5.15
CA LEU A 96 -3.33 -17.99 4.02
C LEU A 96 -3.01 -19.40 4.54
N LYS A 97 -3.70 -20.42 4.02
CA LYS A 97 -3.43 -21.83 4.34
C LYS A 97 -2.42 -22.42 3.36
N ALA A 98 -1.25 -22.83 3.85
CA ALA A 98 -0.16 -23.39 3.06
C ALA A 98 -0.05 -24.92 3.12
N GLY A 99 -0.86 -25.58 3.95
CA GLY A 99 -0.78 -27.01 4.23
C GLY A 99 0.48 -27.40 5.03
N SER A 100 0.70 -28.69 5.24
CA SER A 100 1.78 -29.20 6.10
C SER A 100 3.18 -29.00 5.52
N GLU A 101 3.30 -28.95 4.19
CA GLU A 101 4.56 -28.77 3.46
C GLU A 101 4.47 -27.59 2.51
N PRO A 102 4.72 -26.36 2.99
CA PRO A 102 4.63 -25.16 2.17
C PRO A 102 5.60 -25.20 0.98
N LYS A 103 5.14 -24.73 -0.18
CA LYS A 103 5.91 -24.63 -1.41
C LYS A 103 5.89 -23.20 -1.94
N ASP A 104 6.83 -22.90 -2.82
CA ASP A 104 6.81 -21.66 -3.59
C ASP A 104 5.47 -21.51 -4.34
N THR A 105 4.96 -20.29 -4.39
CA THR A 105 3.71 -19.98 -5.09
C THR A 105 3.73 -18.53 -5.60
N PHE A 106 2.66 -18.12 -6.27
CA PHE A 106 2.48 -16.78 -6.77
C PHE A 106 1.14 -16.22 -6.29
N LEU A 107 1.17 -15.03 -5.72
CA LEU A 107 -0.01 -14.36 -5.21
C LEU A 107 -0.63 -13.46 -6.28
N LYS A 108 -1.92 -13.65 -6.55
CA LYS A 108 -2.72 -12.84 -7.47
C LYS A 108 -3.78 -12.05 -6.69
N LEU A 109 -3.90 -10.76 -7.03
CA LEU A 109 -4.79 -9.82 -6.34
C LEU A 109 -5.85 -9.25 -7.30
N PRO A 110 -6.83 -10.07 -7.73
CA PRO A 110 -7.88 -9.60 -8.63
C PRO A 110 -8.75 -8.53 -7.97
N ASN A 111 -9.16 -7.54 -8.76
CA ASN A 111 -10.00 -6.40 -8.35
C ASN A 111 -9.39 -5.42 -7.33
N TRP A 112 -8.25 -5.76 -6.73
CA TRP A 112 -7.39 -4.80 -6.04
C TRP A 112 -6.77 -3.84 -7.04
N LYS A 113 -6.43 -2.63 -6.59
CA LYS A 113 -5.93 -1.56 -7.45
C LYS A 113 -4.44 -1.40 -7.29
N TYR A 114 -3.99 -0.98 -6.11
CA TYR A 114 -2.57 -0.71 -5.92
C TYR A 114 -2.21 -0.69 -4.44
N GLY A 115 -1.10 -1.36 -4.13
CA GLY A 115 -0.69 -1.48 -2.75
C GLY A 115 0.50 -2.39 -2.53
N PHE A 116 0.59 -2.90 -1.30
CA PHE A 116 1.69 -3.72 -0.80
C PHE A 116 1.16 -4.95 -0.10
N VAL A 117 1.83 -6.09 -0.30
CA VAL A 117 1.52 -7.34 0.39
C VAL A 117 2.60 -7.66 1.40
N PHE A 118 2.19 -8.14 2.56
CA PHE A 118 3.06 -8.64 3.61
C PHE A 118 2.63 -10.06 4.00
N ILE A 119 3.60 -10.97 4.11
CA ILE A 119 3.40 -12.35 4.56
C ILE A 119 4.19 -12.54 5.85
N ASN A 120 3.51 -12.88 6.95
CA ASN A 120 4.15 -13.04 8.28
C ASN A 120 5.03 -11.83 8.64
N GLY A 121 4.54 -10.61 8.39
CA GLY A 121 5.26 -9.35 8.60
C GLY A 121 6.40 -9.04 7.62
N ARG A 122 6.68 -9.90 6.62
CA ARG A 122 7.70 -9.67 5.58
C ARG A 122 7.08 -9.02 4.35
N ASN A 123 7.71 -7.95 3.84
CA ASN A 123 7.24 -7.24 2.65
C ASN A 123 7.49 -8.05 1.37
N LEU A 124 6.42 -8.54 0.75
CA LEU A 124 6.45 -9.29 -0.52
C LEU A 124 6.68 -8.37 -1.72
N GLY A 125 6.29 -7.10 -1.59
CA GLY A 125 6.41 -6.09 -2.63
C GLY A 125 5.09 -5.46 -3.00
N ARG A 126 5.10 -4.77 -4.14
CA ARG A 126 3.99 -3.98 -4.64
C ARG A 126 3.22 -4.74 -5.70
N TYR A 127 1.91 -4.55 -5.71
CA TYR A 127 1.07 -4.92 -6.85
C TYR A 127 0.45 -3.65 -7.45
N TRP A 128 0.23 -3.67 -8.76
CA TRP A 128 -0.50 -2.62 -9.45
C TRP A 128 -1.33 -3.23 -10.57
N TYR A 129 -2.65 -2.97 -10.56
CA TYR A 129 -3.57 -3.50 -11.56
C TYR A 129 -3.23 -3.12 -13.01
N ILE A 130 -2.38 -2.11 -13.24
CA ILE A 130 -1.97 -1.69 -14.59
C ILE A 130 -0.96 -2.64 -15.24
N GLY A 131 -0.37 -3.57 -14.49
CA GLY A 131 0.61 -4.52 -15.01
C GLY A 131 1.99 -3.91 -15.32
N PRO A 132 2.85 -4.61 -16.09
CA PRO A 132 2.57 -5.91 -16.73
C PRO A 132 2.59 -7.09 -15.72
N GLN A 133 3.24 -6.91 -14.57
CA GLN A 133 3.24 -7.89 -13.49
C GLN A 133 1.85 -8.03 -12.84
N GLU A 134 1.25 -9.21 -12.92
CA GLU A 134 -0.06 -9.52 -12.32
C GLU A 134 0.03 -10.39 -11.06
N THR A 135 1.20 -11.02 -10.82
CA THR A 135 1.43 -11.89 -9.66
C THR A 135 2.70 -11.52 -8.90
N LEU A 136 2.68 -11.69 -7.58
CA LEU A 136 3.87 -11.57 -6.72
C LEU A 136 4.40 -12.95 -6.37
N TYR A 137 5.69 -13.18 -6.59
CA TYR A 137 6.35 -14.41 -6.15
C TYR A 137 6.37 -14.50 -4.63
N LEU A 138 5.90 -15.62 -4.08
CA LEU A 138 5.87 -15.93 -2.66
C LEU A 138 6.75 -17.16 -2.38
N PRO A 139 7.94 -16.97 -1.78
CA PRO A 139 8.82 -18.06 -1.40
C PRO A 139 8.15 -18.95 -0.34
N GLY A 140 8.16 -20.26 -0.54
CA GLY A 140 7.70 -21.26 0.42
C GLY A 140 8.48 -21.19 1.74
N ALA A 141 9.76 -20.77 1.69
CA ALA A 141 10.58 -20.52 2.88
C ALA A 141 10.07 -19.37 3.78
N TRP A 142 9.13 -18.55 3.30
CA TRP A 142 8.48 -17.51 4.12
C TRP A 142 7.22 -18.01 4.81
N LEU A 143 6.74 -19.21 4.44
CA LEU A 143 5.51 -19.81 4.94
C LEU A 143 5.80 -20.76 6.10
N HIS A 144 4.93 -20.71 7.09
CA HIS A 144 4.79 -21.72 8.12
C HIS A 144 3.84 -22.83 7.61
N PRO A 145 3.97 -24.07 8.12
CA PRO A 145 2.94 -25.08 7.93
C PRO A 145 1.58 -24.55 8.39
N GLU A 146 0.53 -24.88 7.63
CA GLU A 146 -0.84 -24.44 7.85
C GLU A 146 -1.04 -22.92 7.72
N ASP A 147 -1.34 -22.24 8.83
CA ASP A 147 -1.86 -20.87 8.81
C ASP A 147 -0.75 -19.83 8.75
N ASN A 148 -0.88 -18.90 7.83
CA ASN A 148 0.03 -17.78 7.60
C ASN A 148 -0.72 -16.45 7.62
N GLU A 149 -0.12 -15.44 8.19
CA GLU A 149 -0.65 -14.08 8.15
C GLU A 149 -0.43 -13.48 6.76
N ILE A 150 -1.49 -12.96 6.16
CA ILE A 150 -1.41 -12.05 5.02
C ILE A 150 -1.99 -10.69 5.42
N ILE A 151 -1.14 -9.66 5.37
CA ILE A 151 -1.57 -8.27 5.52
C ILE A 151 -1.38 -7.55 4.18
N LEU A 152 -2.41 -6.84 3.76
CA LEU A 152 -2.42 -6.05 2.55
C LEU A 152 -2.65 -4.58 2.88
N PHE A 153 -1.84 -3.69 2.34
CA PHE A 153 -2.19 -2.27 2.26
C PHE A 153 -2.72 -1.98 0.85
N GLU A 154 -3.91 -1.42 0.72
CA GLU A 154 -4.51 -0.97 -0.56
C GLU A 154 -4.83 0.52 -0.43
N ARG A 155 -4.47 1.33 -1.43
CA ARG A 155 -4.55 2.80 -1.33
C ARG A 155 -5.84 3.42 -1.87
N SER A 156 -6.62 2.71 -2.67
CA SER A 156 -7.68 3.27 -3.50
C SER A 156 -9.04 2.64 -3.24
N LYS A 157 -9.19 1.34 -3.46
CA LYS A 157 -10.47 0.64 -3.31
C LYS A 157 -10.24 -0.81 -2.94
N SER A 158 -11.01 -1.31 -1.97
CA SER A 158 -10.98 -2.73 -1.60
C SER A 158 -11.20 -3.64 -2.81
N GLY A 159 -10.35 -4.67 -2.93
CA GLY A 159 -10.62 -5.80 -3.81
C GLY A 159 -11.60 -6.79 -3.20
N SER A 160 -11.76 -7.94 -3.85
CA SER A 160 -12.74 -8.96 -3.46
C SER A 160 -12.11 -10.13 -2.72
N TYR A 161 -10.99 -10.64 -3.21
CA TYR A 161 -10.28 -11.80 -2.66
C TYR A 161 -8.84 -11.81 -3.13
N ILE A 162 -8.03 -12.70 -2.55
CA ILE A 162 -6.65 -12.98 -2.93
C ILE A 162 -6.58 -14.47 -3.24
N GLN A 163 -5.83 -14.85 -4.27
CA GLN A 163 -5.67 -16.26 -4.63
C GLN A 163 -4.21 -16.57 -4.95
N THR A 164 -3.84 -17.83 -4.81
CA THR A 164 -2.52 -18.35 -5.21
C THR A 164 -2.60 -19.04 -6.57
N THR A 165 -1.47 -19.10 -7.27
CA THR A 165 -1.31 -19.84 -8.53
C THR A 165 0.09 -20.47 -8.56
N ASP A 166 0.23 -21.54 -9.34
CA ASP A 166 1.45 -22.30 -9.55
C ASP A 166 2.43 -21.63 -10.52
N LYS A 167 1.98 -20.65 -11.32
CA LYS A 167 2.79 -19.99 -12.34
C LYS A 167 2.77 -18.47 -12.21
N PRO A 168 3.89 -17.79 -12.50
CA PRO A 168 3.88 -16.34 -12.55
C PRO A 168 3.09 -15.86 -13.76
N LYS A 169 2.49 -14.68 -13.64
CA LYS A 169 2.01 -13.89 -14.77
C LYS A 169 2.66 -12.51 -14.74
N LEU A 170 3.58 -12.30 -15.67
CA LEU A 170 4.43 -11.11 -15.74
C LEU A 170 4.15 -10.23 -16.97
N GLU A 171 3.39 -10.75 -17.92
CA GLU A 171 3.06 -10.13 -19.21
C GLU A 171 1.60 -10.47 -19.58
N HIS A 172 1.06 -9.72 -20.54
CA HIS A 172 -0.31 -9.91 -21.04
C HIS A 172 -0.42 -11.06 -22.04
#